data_AF-A0AA42YE66-F1
#
_entry.id   AF-A0AA42YE66-F1
#
_cell.length_a   1.000
_cell.length_b   1.000
_cell.length_c   1.000
_cell.angle_alpha   90.00
_cell.angle_beta   90.00
_cell.angle_gamma   90.00
#
_symmetry.space_group_name_H-M   'P 1'
#
loop_
_entity.id
_entity.type
_entity.pdbx_description
1 polymer ?
#
loop_
_entity_poly.entity_id
_entity_poly.type
_entity_poly.pdbx_seq_one_letter_code
_entity_poly.pdbx_strand_id
1 'polypeptide(L)'
;MMTIRFAATLVVAVFGAAAGAFGQAIPCVDGMAGIYPCSNVTLMSHLSSAELGTAAASDNWGWEDPQTGVEYALVAANEGTIFVSLADPEAPVVVGTLPAHNGLATFIRDVKVYADHAFVTADTSGHGMQVFDLSQLRDVVTPPVIFAETAHYNGISDAHNIAINPETGFAYPVSDDTCSGGLHMIDVSTPTLPVFAGCYSEAGNIHDAVCQVYNGPDVAHQGQEICVAADLTGLVAIVDVTDKLNPVTLSSTPYPGASISHQGWTTEDQRYYIHGDEGDEQNGTNTKTYVFDIQDLDDPSLAGTYTATTFATDHNQYVRGNHVFQGNYRAGFRVLEMGDLSVGELTEVAFLDTRPTSDSNNFSGAWTTFPFFDSGLVIVTDTGEGLFVIRPELDLFADGFESGDTSAWSSTVP
;
A
#
# COMPACT_ATOMS: atom_id res chain seq x y z
N MET A 1 -75.55 -22.55 5.19
CA MET A 1 -74.47 -21.73 4.59
C MET A 1 -73.15 -22.42 4.90
N MET A 2 -72.53 -22.96 3.86
CA MET A 2 -71.37 -23.84 3.91
C MET A 2 -70.11 -22.97 3.89
N THR A 3 -69.32 -22.98 4.97
CA THR A 3 -68.11 -22.16 5.08
C THR A 3 -66.93 -22.98 4.58
N ILE A 4 -66.48 -22.70 3.36
CA ILE A 4 -65.27 -23.27 2.76
C ILE A 4 -64.07 -22.55 3.39
N ARG A 5 -63.22 -23.28 4.13
CA ARG A 5 -61.91 -22.79 4.58
C ARG A 5 -60.88 -23.09 3.49
N PHE A 6 -60.34 -22.06 2.86
CA PHE A 6 -59.13 -22.18 2.05
C PHE A 6 -57.93 -22.21 2.98
N ALA A 7 -57.21 -23.34 3.01
CA ALA A 7 -55.87 -23.40 3.59
C ALA A 7 -54.88 -22.94 2.50
N ALA A 8 -54.29 -21.76 2.69
CA ALA A 8 -53.17 -21.32 1.88
C ALA A 8 -51.90 -21.97 2.41
N THR A 9 -51.37 -22.94 1.69
CA THR A 9 -50.03 -23.49 1.94
C THR A 9 -49.02 -22.48 1.40
N LEU A 10 -48.47 -21.65 2.28
CA LEU A 10 -47.32 -20.81 1.97
C LEU A 10 -46.10 -21.73 1.87
N VAL A 11 -45.69 -22.06 0.65
CA VAL A 11 -44.39 -22.69 0.41
C VAL A 11 -43.34 -21.58 0.56
N VAL A 12 -42.73 -21.51 1.74
CA VAL A 12 -41.49 -20.75 1.92
C VAL A 12 -40.41 -21.52 1.19
N ALA A 13 -40.07 -21.07 -0.01
CA ALA A 13 -38.83 -21.47 -0.66
C ALA A 13 -37.69 -20.90 0.17
N VAL A 14 -37.09 -21.75 1.00
CA VAL A 14 -35.77 -21.49 1.56
C VAL A 14 -34.82 -21.54 0.38
N PHE A 15 -34.50 -20.37 -0.18
CA PHE A 15 -33.29 -20.23 -0.97
C PHE A 15 -32.14 -20.45 -0.01
N GLY A 16 -31.61 -21.67 0.01
CA GLY A 16 -30.27 -21.88 0.53
C GLY A 16 -29.36 -20.98 -0.28
N ALA A 17 -28.76 -19.99 0.37
CA ALA A 17 -27.56 -19.37 -0.15
C ALA A 17 -26.61 -20.52 -0.46
N ALA A 18 -26.22 -20.67 -1.72
CA ALA A 18 -25.06 -21.48 -2.02
C ALA A 18 -23.92 -20.88 -1.20
N ALA A 19 -23.42 -21.63 -0.23
CA ALA A 19 -22.13 -21.32 0.36
C ALA A 19 -21.15 -21.25 -0.82
N GLY A 20 -20.68 -20.03 -1.13
CA GLY A 20 -19.55 -19.86 -2.01
C GLY A 20 -18.41 -20.72 -1.48
N ALA A 21 -17.70 -21.39 -2.38
CA ALA A 21 -16.56 -22.21 -2.01
C ALA A 21 -15.47 -21.29 -1.45
N PHE A 22 -15.48 -21.05 -0.14
CA PHE A 22 -14.26 -20.71 0.59
C PHE A 22 -13.33 -21.92 0.54
N GLY A 23 -12.03 -21.68 0.31
CA GLY A 23 -10.99 -22.67 0.56
C GLY A 23 -10.46 -23.45 -0.65
N GLN A 24 -10.38 -22.84 -1.85
CA GLN A 24 -9.48 -23.33 -2.90
C GLN A 24 -8.84 -22.19 -3.69
N ALA A 25 -7.52 -22.20 -3.78
CA ALA A 25 -6.78 -21.34 -4.71
C ALA A 25 -7.29 -21.54 -6.16
N ILE A 26 -7.45 -20.43 -6.87
CA ILE A 26 -7.96 -20.38 -8.25
C ILE A 26 -6.80 -20.01 -9.18
N PRO A 27 -6.18 -20.99 -9.87
CA PRO A 27 -5.09 -20.71 -10.79
C PRO A 27 -5.60 -19.94 -12.01
N CYS A 28 -4.72 -19.16 -12.63
CA CYS A 28 -5.01 -18.53 -13.91
C CYS A 28 -4.99 -19.56 -15.05
N VAL A 29 -6.16 -19.94 -15.56
CA VAL A 29 -6.30 -20.90 -16.66
C VAL A 29 -7.04 -20.25 -17.82
N ASP A 30 -6.46 -20.34 -19.02
CA ASP A 30 -7.00 -19.72 -20.24
C ASP A 30 -7.30 -18.20 -20.06
N GLY A 31 -6.47 -17.52 -19.28
CA GLY A 31 -6.54 -16.08 -19.02
C GLY A 31 -7.56 -15.67 -17.95
N MET A 32 -8.12 -16.61 -17.19
CA MET A 32 -9.11 -16.33 -16.15
C MET A 32 -8.80 -17.07 -14.83
N ALA A 33 -8.92 -16.34 -13.71
CA ALA A 33 -8.96 -16.88 -12.36
C ALA A 33 -10.37 -16.64 -11.82
N GLY A 34 -11.26 -17.60 -12.03
CA GLY A 34 -12.68 -17.43 -11.74
C GLY A 34 -13.32 -16.44 -12.72
N ILE A 35 -13.72 -15.27 -12.24
CA ILE A 35 -14.29 -14.20 -13.06
C ILE A 35 -13.29 -13.11 -13.44
N TYR A 36 -12.06 -13.19 -12.92
CA TYR A 36 -11.04 -12.15 -13.07
C TYR A 36 -10.11 -12.50 -14.23
N PRO A 37 -9.98 -11.64 -15.25
CA PRO A 37 -8.90 -11.75 -16.22
C PRO A 37 -7.54 -11.75 -15.52
N CYS A 38 -6.63 -12.60 -15.97
CA CYS A 38 -5.34 -12.77 -15.32
C CYS A 38 -4.24 -13.23 -16.27
N SER A 39 -3.00 -13.11 -15.79
CA SER A 39 -1.82 -13.77 -16.36
C SER A 39 -0.76 -14.00 -15.27
N ASN A 40 -0.15 -15.18 -15.24
CA ASN A 40 0.97 -15.56 -14.35
C ASN A 40 0.72 -15.27 -12.86
N VAL A 41 -0.49 -15.55 -12.40
CA VAL A 41 -0.90 -15.42 -10.99
C VAL A 41 -1.85 -16.56 -10.61
N THR A 42 -1.89 -16.88 -9.33
CA THR A 42 -2.96 -17.67 -8.72
C THR A 42 -3.70 -16.79 -7.70
N LEU A 43 -5.02 -16.73 -7.78
CA LEU A 43 -5.85 -16.06 -6.78
C LEU A 43 -6.03 -17.01 -5.59
N MET A 44 -5.40 -16.72 -4.46
CA MET A 44 -5.45 -17.58 -3.28
C MET A 44 -6.80 -17.46 -2.58
N SER A 45 -7.28 -16.23 -2.39
CA SER A 45 -8.58 -15.93 -1.80
C SER A 45 -9.00 -14.49 -2.07
N HIS A 46 -10.29 -14.22 -1.86
CA HIS A 46 -10.90 -12.90 -1.96
C HIS A 46 -11.88 -12.73 -0.79
N LEU A 47 -11.74 -11.66 -0.02
CA LEU A 47 -12.68 -11.24 1.01
C LEU A 47 -13.33 -9.94 0.55
N SER A 48 -14.63 -10.01 0.26
CA SER A 48 -15.42 -8.84 -0.10
C SER A 48 -15.45 -7.82 1.03
N SER A 49 -15.72 -6.55 0.71
CA SER A 49 -15.95 -5.49 1.70
C SER A 49 -17.00 -5.90 2.76
N ALA A 50 -18.03 -6.65 2.34
CA ALA A 50 -19.06 -7.18 3.25
C ALA A 50 -18.52 -8.25 4.22
N GLU A 51 -17.63 -9.13 3.78
CA GLU A 51 -16.99 -10.15 4.61
C GLU A 51 -15.96 -9.54 5.56
N LEU A 52 -15.27 -8.47 5.12
CA LEU A 52 -14.41 -7.65 5.96
C LEU A 52 -15.21 -6.80 6.97
N GLY A 53 -16.50 -6.59 6.73
CA GLY A 53 -17.36 -5.77 7.58
C GLY A 53 -17.17 -4.25 7.40
N THR A 54 -16.73 -3.82 6.22
CA THR A 54 -16.49 -2.41 5.84
C THR A 54 -17.32 -1.97 4.65
N ALA A 55 -17.55 -0.67 4.53
CA ALA A 55 -18.14 -0.07 3.33
C ALA A 55 -17.15 0.07 2.16
N ALA A 56 -15.85 0.27 2.47
CA ALA A 56 -14.78 0.47 1.50
C ALA A 56 -13.41 0.18 2.13
N ALA A 57 -12.43 -0.19 1.31
CA ALA A 57 -11.03 -0.33 1.70
C ALA A 57 -10.16 0.71 0.96
N SER A 58 -9.00 1.04 1.50
CA SER A 58 -7.99 1.91 0.87
C SER A 58 -6.65 1.21 0.84
N ASP A 59 -5.65 1.73 1.53
CA ASP A 59 -4.31 1.21 1.67
C ASP A 59 -4.30 -0.16 2.35
N ASN A 60 -3.14 -0.82 2.27
CA ASN A 60 -2.85 -2.01 3.01
C ASN A 60 -1.36 -2.09 3.32
N TRP A 61 -1.04 -2.86 4.36
CA TRP A 61 0.31 -3.25 4.66
C TRP A 61 0.32 -4.70 5.15
N GLY A 62 1.51 -5.27 5.28
CA GLY A 62 1.70 -6.61 5.82
C GLY A 62 2.52 -6.61 7.09
N TRP A 63 2.28 -7.61 7.93
CA TRP A 63 3.16 -7.95 9.04
C TRP A 63 3.31 -9.46 9.11
N GLU A 64 4.54 -9.93 9.12
CA GLU A 64 4.85 -11.31 9.48
C GLU A 64 5.21 -11.35 10.95
N ASP A 65 4.51 -12.19 11.70
CA ASP A 65 4.80 -12.40 13.11
C ASP A 65 6.17 -13.09 13.28
N PRO A 66 7.19 -12.42 13.84
CA PRO A 66 8.54 -13.00 13.97
C PRO A 66 8.59 -14.22 14.90
N GLN A 67 7.56 -14.47 15.72
CA GLN A 67 7.52 -15.63 16.61
C GLN A 67 6.85 -16.85 15.99
N THR A 68 5.89 -16.65 15.08
CA THR A 68 5.06 -17.74 14.54
C THR A 68 5.21 -17.94 13.03
N GLY A 69 5.77 -16.96 12.31
CA GLY A 69 5.81 -16.92 10.85
C GLY A 69 4.43 -16.74 10.21
N VAL A 70 3.41 -16.37 10.99
CA VAL A 70 2.09 -16.08 10.45
C VAL A 70 2.09 -14.69 9.85
N GLU A 71 1.72 -14.60 8.58
CA GLU A 71 1.52 -13.35 7.87
C GLU A 71 0.12 -12.80 8.15
N TYR A 72 0.02 -11.48 8.29
CA TYR A 72 -1.22 -10.74 8.50
C TYR A 72 -1.33 -9.61 7.49
N ALA A 73 -2.48 -9.51 6.84
CA ALA A 73 -2.87 -8.32 6.10
C ALA A 73 -3.47 -7.28 7.05
N LEU A 74 -2.94 -6.07 6.98
CA LEU A 74 -3.46 -4.88 7.65
C LEU A 74 -4.22 -4.09 6.60
N VAL A 75 -5.55 -4.16 6.63
CA VAL A 75 -6.42 -3.53 5.64
C VAL A 75 -6.92 -2.20 6.21
N ALA A 76 -6.53 -1.10 5.58
CA ALA A 76 -7.08 0.20 5.88
C ALA A 76 -8.52 0.28 5.33
N ALA A 77 -9.47 0.63 6.21
CA ALA A 77 -10.90 0.53 5.93
C ALA A 77 -11.66 1.73 6.48
N ASN A 78 -12.90 1.88 6.01
CA ASN A 78 -13.75 3.02 6.35
C ASN A 78 -13.92 3.22 7.88
N GLU A 79 -14.11 2.13 8.63
CA GLU A 79 -14.34 2.13 10.08
C GLU A 79 -13.05 2.11 10.92
N GLY A 80 -11.87 1.88 10.32
CA GLY A 80 -10.60 1.72 11.01
C GLY A 80 -9.65 0.77 10.27
N THR A 81 -8.79 0.06 11.00
CA THR A 81 -7.86 -0.92 10.41
C THR A 81 -8.33 -2.34 10.74
N ILE A 82 -8.49 -3.18 9.72
CA ILE A 82 -8.92 -4.58 9.85
C ILE A 82 -7.69 -5.48 9.74
N PHE A 83 -7.53 -6.40 10.68
CA PHE A 83 -6.45 -7.37 10.69
C PHE A 83 -6.95 -8.72 10.21
N VAL A 84 -6.32 -9.26 9.16
CA VAL A 84 -6.69 -10.54 8.55
C VAL A 84 -5.48 -11.47 8.63
N SER A 85 -5.64 -12.62 9.30
CA SER A 85 -4.61 -13.65 9.33
C SER A 85 -4.57 -14.42 8.01
N LEU A 86 -3.36 -14.58 7.48
CA LEU A 86 -3.05 -15.36 6.27
C LEU A 86 -2.39 -16.71 6.63
N ALA A 87 -2.57 -17.20 7.87
CA ALA A 87 -2.06 -18.52 8.28
C ALA A 87 -2.53 -19.66 7.34
N ASP A 88 -3.73 -19.52 6.78
CA ASP A 88 -4.19 -20.25 5.60
C ASP A 88 -4.60 -19.22 4.53
N PRO A 89 -3.77 -18.98 3.50
CA PRO A 89 -4.05 -17.95 2.49
C PRO A 89 -5.22 -18.31 1.57
N GLU A 90 -5.67 -19.57 1.54
CA GLU A 90 -6.88 -20.00 0.80
C GLU A 90 -8.16 -19.77 1.62
N ALA A 91 -8.03 -19.60 2.93
CA ALA A 91 -9.14 -19.30 3.84
C ALA A 91 -8.72 -18.29 4.94
N PRO A 92 -8.43 -17.02 4.57
CA PRO A 92 -8.02 -16.01 5.56
C PRO A 92 -9.09 -15.75 6.61
N VAL A 93 -8.66 -15.35 7.79
CA VAL A 93 -9.54 -15.11 8.94
C VAL A 93 -9.43 -13.66 9.39
N VAL A 94 -10.55 -12.93 9.41
CA VAL A 94 -10.62 -11.60 10.03
C VAL A 94 -10.43 -11.77 11.54
N VAL A 95 -9.26 -11.36 12.05
CA VAL A 95 -8.88 -11.48 13.47
C VAL A 95 -9.58 -10.42 14.30
N GLY A 96 -9.72 -9.22 13.75
CA GLY A 96 -10.39 -8.12 14.43
C GLY A 96 -10.15 -6.78 13.75
N THR A 97 -10.60 -5.72 14.42
CA THR A 97 -10.56 -4.35 13.91
C THR A 97 -10.06 -3.42 15.00
N LEU A 98 -9.13 -2.53 14.66
CA LEU A 98 -8.82 -1.32 15.42
C LEU A 98 -9.73 -0.19 14.90
N PRO A 99 -10.73 0.26 15.66
CA PRO A 99 -11.59 1.36 15.23
C PRO A 99 -10.80 2.66 15.13
N ALA A 100 -11.25 3.53 14.22
CA ALA A 100 -10.73 4.88 14.08
C ALA A 100 -10.71 5.65 15.41
N HIS A 101 -9.61 6.33 15.71
CA HIS A 101 -9.43 7.06 16.98
C HIS A 101 -10.60 7.99 17.33
N ASN A 102 -11.02 8.81 16.36
CA ASN A 102 -12.09 9.79 16.52
C ASN A 102 -13.50 9.21 16.30
N GLY A 103 -13.62 7.91 16.01
CA GLY A 103 -14.87 7.23 15.70
C GLY A 103 -15.56 7.70 14.41
N LEU A 104 -14.86 8.48 13.57
CA LEU A 104 -15.38 8.94 12.28
C LEU A 104 -14.97 7.98 11.17
N ALA A 105 -15.95 7.66 10.33
CA ALA A 105 -15.71 6.87 9.15
C ALA A 105 -15.02 7.71 8.07
N THR A 106 -13.88 7.23 7.59
CA THR A 106 -13.18 7.72 6.40
C THR A 106 -12.47 6.52 5.79
N PHE A 107 -12.61 6.36 4.48
CA PHE A 107 -11.92 5.27 3.80
C PHE A 107 -10.48 5.64 3.49
N ILE A 108 -10.11 6.91 3.36
CA ILE A 108 -8.70 7.30 3.12
C ILE A 108 -7.93 7.22 4.44
N ARG A 109 -7.05 6.24 4.50
CA ARG A 109 -6.21 5.85 5.62
C ARG A 109 -4.98 5.17 5.07
N ASP A 110 -3.88 5.32 5.79
CA ASP A 110 -2.63 4.63 5.49
C ASP A 110 -2.09 3.96 6.78
N VAL A 111 -1.38 2.86 6.59
CA VAL A 111 -0.80 2.05 7.64
C VAL A 111 0.62 1.62 7.24
N LYS A 112 1.58 1.80 8.15
CA LYS A 112 2.92 1.22 8.05
C LYS A 112 3.28 0.48 9.32
N VAL A 113 4.27 -0.41 9.25
CA VAL A 113 4.69 -1.23 10.37
C VAL A 113 6.14 -0.94 10.74
N TYR A 114 6.39 -0.79 12.04
CA TYR A 114 7.73 -0.69 12.61
C TYR A 114 7.77 -1.34 13.99
N ALA A 115 8.80 -2.15 14.25
CA ALA A 115 9.04 -2.82 15.53
C ALA A 115 7.79 -3.54 16.09
N ASP A 116 7.13 -4.38 15.29
CA ASP A 116 5.87 -5.09 15.61
C ASP A 116 4.67 -4.19 15.95
N HIS A 117 4.70 -2.91 15.55
CA HIS A 117 3.58 -1.99 15.74
C HIS A 117 3.10 -1.44 14.40
N ALA A 118 1.78 -1.38 14.23
CA ALA A 118 1.15 -0.63 13.15
C ALA A 118 0.99 0.83 13.55
N PHE A 119 1.35 1.74 12.64
CA PHE A 119 1.18 3.18 12.74
C PHE A 119 0.15 3.60 11.69
N VAL A 120 -0.97 4.16 12.13
CA VAL A 120 -2.15 4.40 11.28
C VAL A 120 -2.51 5.87 11.26
N THR A 121 -2.56 6.46 10.07
CA THR A 121 -3.06 7.82 9.81
C THR A 121 -4.40 7.77 9.05
N ALA A 122 -5.08 8.91 8.98
CA ALA A 122 -6.34 9.02 8.28
C ALA A 122 -6.64 10.46 7.88
N ASP A 123 -7.30 10.62 6.73
CA ASP A 123 -7.84 11.88 6.22
C ASP A 123 -9.14 12.25 6.93
N THR A 124 -9.06 12.43 8.24
CA THR A 124 -10.19 12.90 9.03
C THR A 124 -9.73 13.64 10.28
N SER A 125 -10.21 14.87 10.43
CA SER A 125 -9.75 15.76 11.48
C SER A 125 -9.91 15.15 12.89
N GLY A 126 -8.88 15.36 13.69
CA GLY A 126 -8.80 14.85 15.07
C GLY A 126 -8.50 13.35 15.17
N HIS A 127 -8.08 12.71 14.07
CA HIS A 127 -7.62 11.32 14.10
C HIS A 127 -6.22 11.18 14.71
N GLY A 128 -5.29 12.05 14.34
CA GLY A 128 -3.88 11.89 14.67
C GLY A 128 -3.26 10.63 14.05
N MET A 129 -2.25 10.08 14.71
CA MET A 129 -1.65 8.79 14.36
C MET A 129 -1.88 7.77 15.49
N GLN A 130 -2.56 6.68 15.19
CA GLN A 130 -2.74 5.56 16.12
C GLN A 130 -1.52 4.65 16.07
N VAL A 131 -1.17 4.05 17.20
CA VAL A 131 -0.16 2.98 17.27
C VAL A 131 -0.83 1.74 17.85
N PHE A 132 -0.62 0.58 17.22
CA PHE A 132 -1.17 -0.69 17.68
C PHE A 132 -0.10 -1.78 17.70
N ASP A 133 0.12 -2.38 18.87
CA ASP A 133 0.97 -3.56 19.05
C ASP A 133 0.35 -4.79 18.38
N LEU A 134 0.96 -5.24 17.28
CA LEU A 134 0.50 -6.34 16.44
C LEU A 134 0.67 -7.70 17.12
N SER A 135 1.52 -7.80 18.15
CA SER A 135 1.67 -9.04 18.91
C SER A 135 0.36 -9.49 19.58
N GLN A 136 -0.56 -8.55 19.85
CA GLN A 136 -1.89 -8.83 20.39
C GLN A 136 -2.74 -9.72 19.47
N LEU A 137 -2.44 -9.78 18.17
CA LEU A 137 -3.15 -10.63 17.21
C LEU A 137 -2.95 -12.13 17.54
N ARG A 138 -1.82 -12.50 18.15
CA ARG A 138 -1.47 -13.88 18.56
C ARG A 138 -2.43 -14.46 19.59
N ASP A 139 -2.97 -13.60 20.45
CA ASP A 139 -3.75 -14.00 21.63
C ASP A 139 -5.25 -14.15 21.33
N VAL A 140 -5.68 -13.89 20.09
CA VAL A 140 -7.10 -13.96 19.71
C VAL A 140 -7.56 -15.40 19.52
N VAL A 141 -8.30 -15.90 20.49
CA VAL A 141 -8.89 -17.26 20.46
C VAL A 141 -10.27 -17.29 19.79
N THR A 142 -11.02 -16.19 19.83
CA THR A 142 -12.39 -16.11 19.28
C THR A 142 -12.54 -14.84 18.44
N PRO A 143 -12.10 -14.88 17.17
CA PRO A 143 -12.24 -13.75 16.26
C PRO A 143 -13.69 -13.59 15.74
N PRO A 144 -14.08 -12.39 15.27
CA PRO A 144 -13.30 -11.14 15.30
C PRO A 144 -13.38 -10.41 16.65
N VAL A 145 -12.33 -9.67 17.01
CA VAL A 145 -12.25 -8.82 18.21
C VAL A 145 -12.21 -7.33 17.83
N ILE A 146 -12.74 -6.46 18.71
CA ILE A 146 -12.53 -5.01 18.61
C ILE A 146 -11.36 -4.62 19.52
N PHE A 147 -10.30 -4.08 18.93
CA PHE A 147 -9.08 -3.67 19.62
C PHE A 147 -9.15 -2.22 20.11
N ALA A 148 -8.24 -1.88 21.01
CA ALA A 148 -7.93 -0.50 21.38
C ALA A 148 -6.51 -0.16 20.91
N GLU A 149 -6.27 1.11 20.58
CA GLU A 149 -4.92 1.59 20.27
C GLU A 149 -3.99 1.42 21.48
N THR A 150 -2.73 1.10 21.22
CA THR A 150 -1.67 0.98 22.22
C THR A 150 -1.14 2.34 22.63
N ALA A 151 -1.00 3.25 21.68
CA ALA A 151 -0.65 4.65 21.90
C ALA A 151 -1.30 5.53 20.83
N HIS A 152 -1.26 6.84 21.07
CA HIS A 152 -1.79 7.85 20.16
C HIS A 152 -0.87 9.04 20.11
N TYR A 153 -0.57 9.51 18.90
CA TYR A 153 0.14 10.73 18.65
C TYR A 153 -0.82 11.79 18.10
N ASN A 154 -0.97 12.89 18.84
CA ASN A 154 -1.89 13.98 18.54
C ASN A 154 -1.19 15.26 18.07
N GLY A 155 0.07 15.17 17.63
CA GLY A 155 0.83 16.30 17.09
C GLY A 155 0.41 16.71 15.68
N ILE A 156 -0.45 15.92 15.03
CA ILE A 156 -1.13 16.20 13.76
C ILE A 156 -2.64 15.99 13.94
N SER A 157 -3.48 16.71 13.18
CA SER A 157 -4.94 16.47 13.16
C SER A 157 -5.31 15.26 12.30
N ASP A 158 -4.74 15.22 11.11
CA ASP A 158 -4.98 14.25 10.04
C ASP A 158 -3.75 14.20 9.12
N ALA A 159 -3.60 13.12 8.38
CA ALA A 159 -2.56 12.95 7.37
C ALA A 159 -3.01 11.92 6.32
N HIS A 160 -2.68 12.20 5.07
CA HIS A 160 -3.09 11.38 3.93
C HIS A 160 -2.32 10.06 3.85
N ASN A 161 -1.02 10.13 4.12
CA ASN A 161 -0.09 9.03 3.98
C ASN A 161 0.96 9.09 5.11
N ILE A 162 1.67 8.00 5.32
CA ILE A 162 2.78 7.88 6.26
C ILE A 162 3.86 6.98 5.66
N ALA A 163 5.09 7.52 5.58
CA ALA A 163 6.28 6.72 5.35
C ALA A 163 6.95 6.40 6.68
N ILE A 164 7.65 5.27 6.79
CA ILE A 164 8.51 4.96 7.94
C ILE A 164 9.86 4.50 7.42
N ASN A 165 10.93 5.07 7.97
CA ASN A 165 12.26 4.50 7.83
C ASN A 165 12.54 3.57 9.03
N PRO A 166 12.53 2.25 8.83
CA PRO A 166 12.75 1.33 9.92
C PRO A 166 14.21 1.25 10.40
N GLU A 167 15.20 1.64 9.58
CA GLU A 167 16.60 1.64 10.01
C GLU A 167 16.86 2.70 11.09
N THR A 168 16.15 3.82 11.01
CA THR A 168 16.35 4.98 11.89
C THR A 168 15.23 5.15 12.92
N GLY A 169 14.08 4.49 12.72
CA GLY A 169 12.93 4.57 13.62
C GLY A 169 12.20 5.91 13.53
N PHE A 170 12.10 6.50 12.33
CA PHE A 170 11.36 7.72 12.08
C PHE A 170 10.17 7.49 11.17
N ALA A 171 9.04 8.07 11.56
CA ALA A 171 7.83 8.16 10.74
C ALA A 171 7.69 9.56 10.14
N TYR A 172 7.13 9.60 8.94
CA TYR A 172 6.95 10.77 8.11
C TYR A 172 5.50 10.84 7.60
N PRO A 173 4.52 11.23 8.43
CA PRO A 173 3.22 11.63 7.93
C PRO A 173 3.35 12.82 6.97
N VAL A 174 2.55 12.80 5.90
CA VAL A 174 2.57 13.81 4.83
C VAL A 174 1.16 14.23 4.43
N SER A 175 1.06 15.32 3.66
CA SER A 175 -0.20 16.01 3.35
C SER A 175 -1.00 16.35 4.61
N ASP A 176 -0.31 16.56 5.73
CA ASP A 176 -0.91 16.85 7.02
C ASP A 176 -1.17 18.37 7.21
N ASP A 177 -1.89 18.72 8.28
CA ASP A 177 -2.24 20.11 8.59
C ASP A 177 -1.09 20.93 9.20
N THR A 178 0.05 20.28 9.41
CA THR A 178 1.29 20.88 9.91
C THR A 178 2.35 20.87 8.80
N CYS A 179 3.50 21.48 9.07
CA CYS A 179 4.61 21.52 8.10
C CYS A 179 4.29 22.07 6.69
N SER A 180 3.19 22.82 6.55
CA SER A 180 2.73 23.34 5.26
C SER A 180 2.49 22.26 4.19
N GLY A 181 2.18 21.02 4.59
CA GLY A 181 2.01 19.88 3.69
C GLY A 181 3.33 19.18 3.33
N GLY A 182 4.45 19.55 3.96
CA GLY A 182 5.75 18.89 3.78
C GLY A 182 5.92 17.63 4.64
N LEU A 183 7.12 17.40 5.19
CA LEU A 183 7.42 16.23 6.02
C LEU A 183 7.30 16.58 7.50
N HIS A 184 6.28 16.02 8.17
CA HIS A 184 6.22 16.00 9.63
C HIS A 184 7.03 14.81 10.14
N MET A 185 8.10 15.03 10.92
CA MET A 185 8.99 13.95 11.34
C MET A 185 8.73 13.56 12.80
N ILE A 186 8.51 12.27 13.03
CA ILE A 186 8.20 11.69 14.35
C ILE A 186 9.23 10.61 14.67
N ASP A 187 9.90 10.72 15.82
CA ASP A 187 10.66 9.63 16.40
C ASP A 187 9.68 8.57 16.94
N VAL A 188 9.74 7.38 16.34
CA VAL A 188 8.92 6.22 16.72
C VAL A 188 9.77 5.06 17.26
N SER A 189 11.06 5.30 17.54
CA SER A 189 11.99 4.30 18.10
C SER A 189 11.49 3.68 19.41
N THR A 190 10.61 4.39 20.13
CA THR A 190 9.76 3.83 21.17
C THR A 190 8.30 3.88 20.70
N PRO A 191 7.75 2.79 20.12
CA PRO A 191 6.42 2.82 19.49
C PRO A 191 5.29 3.32 20.41
N THR A 192 5.37 3.02 21.69
CA THR A 192 4.36 3.45 22.68
C THR A 192 4.47 4.92 23.09
N LEU A 193 5.50 5.64 22.63
CA LEU A 193 5.74 7.04 22.91
C LEU A 193 6.31 7.77 21.66
N PRO A 194 5.51 7.99 20.61
CA PRO A 194 5.95 8.78 19.47
C PRO A 194 6.21 10.24 19.87
N VAL A 195 7.30 10.83 19.37
CA VAL A 195 7.71 12.20 19.71
C VAL A 195 8.02 13.00 18.45
N PHE A 196 7.52 14.23 18.38
CA PHE A 196 7.88 15.17 17.32
C PHE A 196 9.41 15.39 17.28
N ALA A 197 10.02 15.13 16.11
CA ALA A 197 11.46 15.24 15.91
C ALA A 197 11.84 16.48 15.09
N GLY A 198 10.97 16.92 14.19
CA GLY A 198 11.28 18.01 13.28
C GLY A 198 10.25 18.17 12.18
N CYS A 199 10.48 19.17 11.34
CA CYS A 199 9.55 19.54 10.29
C CYS A 199 10.30 20.08 9.08
N TYR A 200 9.88 19.66 7.90
CA TYR A 200 10.32 20.22 6.63
C TYR A 200 9.09 20.79 5.91
N SER A 201 9.17 22.06 5.50
CA SER A 201 8.03 22.80 4.95
C SER A 201 8.36 23.55 3.65
N GLU A 202 9.48 23.21 3.00
CA GLU A 202 9.92 23.93 1.79
C GLU A 202 9.40 23.30 0.50
N ALA A 203 9.25 21.97 0.45
CA ALA A 203 8.48 21.31 -0.61
C ALA A 203 7.00 21.65 -0.42
N GLY A 204 6.25 21.78 -1.51
CA GLY A 204 4.87 22.24 -1.53
C GLY A 204 3.95 21.33 -0.73
N ASN A 205 3.20 20.46 -1.41
CA ASN A 205 2.30 19.53 -0.75
C ASN A 205 2.74 18.11 -1.12
N ILE A 206 3.47 17.47 -0.21
CA ILE A 206 3.96 16.10 -0.39
C ILE A 206 2.80 15.15 -0.20
N HIS A 207 2.52 14.36 -1.23
CA HIS A 207 1.47 13.35 -1.22
C HIS A 207 1.93 12.02 -0.61
N ASP A 208 3.14 11.60 -0.97
CA ASP A 208 3.78 10.36 -0.54
C ASP A 208 5.30 10.55 -0.59
N ALA A 209 6.03 9.74 0.16
CA ALA A 209 7.48 9.73 0.18
C ALA A 209 8.04 8.32 0.49
N VAL A 210 9.22 8.04 -0.04
CA VAL A 210 10.07 6.94 0.43
C VAL A 210 11.29 7.53 1.12
N CYS A 211 11.44 7.22 2.41
CA CYS A 211 12.51 7.73 3.27
C CYS A 211 13.38 6.57 3.73
N GLN A 212 14.68 6.62 3.45
CA GLN A 212 15.61 5.52 3.74
C GLN A 212 17.03 6.03 3.97
N VAL A 213 17.87 5.21 4.60
CA VAL A 213 19.31 5.47 4.60
C VAL A 213 19.83 5.24 3.18
N TYR A 214 20.41 6.28 2.60
CA TYR A 214 20.87 6.23 1.23
C TYR A 214 22.20 5.46 1.13
N ASN A 215 22.18 4.36 0.41
CA ASN A 215 23.31 3.51 0.07
C ASN A 215 23.55 3.44 -1.45
N GLY A 216 22.84 4.27 -2.21
CA GLY A 216 22.88 4.31 -3.68
C GLY A 216 24.18 4.89 -4.25
N PRO A 217 24.22 5.11 -5.58
CA PRO A 217 25.44 5.46 -6.31
C PRO A 217 26.00 6.88 -6.02
N ASP A 218 25.23 7.80 -5.44
CA ASP A 218 25.71 9.12 -5.10
C ASP A 218 26.56 9.12 -3.81
N VAL A 219 27.88 9.02 -3.99
CA VAL A 219 28.83 8.91 -2.87
C VAL A 219 28.80 10.12 -1.93
N ALA A 220 28.35 11.30 -2.39
CA ALA A 220 28.28 12.48 -1.52
C ALA A 220 27.21 12.35 -0.43
N HIS A 221 26.17 11.55 -0.69
CA HIS A 221 25.00 11.40 0.15
C HIS A 221 24.89 10.02 0.82
N GLN A 222 25.83 9.11 0.57
CA GLN A 222 25.83 7.79 1.21
C GLN A 222 25.86 7.89 2.76
N GLY A 223 24.99 7.12 3.41
CA GLY A 223 24.80 7.10 4.85
C GLY A 223 23.91 8.22 5.40
N GLN A 224 23.44 9.13 4.56
CA GLN A 224 22.43 10.12 4.93
C GLN A 224 21.03 9.51 4.86
N GLU A 225 20.10 10.04 5.64
CA GLU A 225 18.70 9.66 5.51
C GLU A 225 18.03 10.59 4.49
N ILE A 226 17.61 10.01 3.37
CA ILE A 226 17.07 10.74 2.21
C ILE A 226 15.60 10.35 2.04
N CYS A 227 14.75 11.37 1.86
CA CYS A 227 13.38 11.20 1.40
C CYS A 227 13.27 11.61 -0.08
N VAL A 228 12.79 10.70 -0.92
CA VAL A 228 12.32 11.01 -2.28
C VAL A 228 10.80 11.11 -2.22
N ALA A 229 10.25 12.26 -2.61
CA ALA A 229 8.88 12.64 -2.32
C ALA A 229 8.14 13.10 -3.59
N ALA A 230 6.88 12.68 -3.70
CA ALA A 230 5.95 13.13 -4.72
C ALA A 230 5.25 14.42 -4.24
N ASP A 231 5.54 15.55 -4.87
CA ASP A 231 4.90 16.84 -4.57
C ASP A 231 3.76 17.09 -5.57
N LEU A 232 2.53 17.21 -5.07
CA LEU A 232 1.28 17.39 -5.81
C LEU A 232 1.30 18.54 -6.83
N THR A 233 2.27 19.43 -6.75
CA THR A 233 2.50 20.49 -7.75
C THR A 233 3.17 20.01 -9.05
N GLY A 234 3.43 18.70 -9.18
CA GLY A 234 4.02 18.09 -10.37
C GLY A 234 5.53 18.01 -10.32
N LEU A 235 6.10 17.82 -9.11
CA LEU A 235 7.53 17.71 -8.87
C LEU A 235 7.86 16.39 -8.16
N VAL A 236 9.07 15.90 -8.40
CA VAL A 236 9.74 14.92 -7.53
C VAL A 236 10.77 15.68 -6.71
N ALA A 237 10.60 15.72 -5.39
CA ALA A 237 11.51 16.39 -4.47
C ALA A 237 12.45 15.39 -3.80
N ILE A 238 13.71 15.75 -3.60
CA ILE A 238 14.66 14.96 -2.82
C ILE A 238 15.17 15.82 -1.66
N VAL A 239 15.07 15.28 -0.45
CA VAL A 239 15.35 15.99 0.80
C VAL A 239 16.26 15.14 1.68
N ASP A 240 17.37 15.71 2.12
CA ASP A 240 18.18 15.17 3.21
C ASP A 240 17.52 15.51 4.54
N VAL A 241 17.07 14.49 5.25
CA VAL A 241 16.41 14.60 6.55
C VAL A 241 17.29 14.08 7.69
N THR A 242 18.58 13.86 7.46
CA THR A 242 19.51 13.30 8.46
C THR A 242 19.46 14.08 9.78
N ASP A 243 19.62 15.41 9.70
CA ASP A 243 19.33 16.31 10.80
C ASP A 243 17.86 16.74 10.75
N LYS A 244 17.02 16.07 11.55
CA LYS A 244 15.57 16.32 11.62
C LYS A 244 15.23 17.78 11.97
N LEU A 245 16.15 18.51 12.62
CA LEU A 245 15.96 19.92 12.97
C LEU A 245 16.35 20.88 11.85
N ASN A 246 17.16 20.43 10.88
CA ASN A 246 17.62 21.22 9.74
C ASN A 246 17.58 20.39 8.44
N PRO A 247 16.40 19.96 7.96
CA PRO A 247 16.31 19.25 6.68
C PRO A 247 16.78 20.14 5.52
N VAL A 248 17.37 19.53 4.50
CA VAL A 248 17.95 20.23 3.35
C VAL A 248 17.35 19.69 2.06
N THR A 249 16.72 20.57 1.29
CA THR A 249 16.31 20.27 -0.09
C THR A 249 17.54 20.08 -0.96
N LEU A 250 17.69 18.90 -1.58
CA LEU A 250 18.73 18.62 -2.57
C LEU A 250 18.25 19.01 -3.97
N SER A 251 17.06 18.55 -4.34
CA SER A 251 16.48 18.83 -5.65
C SER A 251 14.96 18.88 -5.65
N SER A 252 14.41 19.45 -6.72
CA SER A 252 12.97 19.50 -7.02
C SER A 252 12.79 19.45 -8.53
N THR A 253 12.54 18.26 -9.04
CA THR A 253 12.64 17.94 -10.46
C THR A 253 11.26 17.92 -11.12
N PRO A 254 11.00 18.80 -12.10
CA PRO A 254 9.78 18.74 -12.89
C PRO A 254 9.89 17.66 -13.98
N TYR A 255 8.75 17.20 -14.48
CA TYR A 255 8.68 16.25 -15.58
C TYR A 255 7.56 16.57 -16.59
N PRO A 256 7.72 16.19 -17.87
CA PRO A 256 6.71 16.47 -18.88
C PRO A 256 5.41 15.71 -18.63
N GLY A 257 4.28 16.41 -18.70
CA GLY A 257 2.96 15.80 -18.54
C GLY A 257 2.51 15.67 -17.09
N ALA A 258 3.27 16.22 -16.13
CA ALA A 258 2.91 16.23 -14.72
C ALA A 258 1.50 16.77 -14.46
N SER A 259 0.77 16.09 -13.60
CA SER A 259 -0.56 16.46 -13.12
C SER A 259 -0.58 16.32 -11.59
N ILE A 260 -0.78 15.11 -11.07
CA ILE A 260 -0.81 14.80 -9.64
C ILE A 260 0.38 13.88 -9.39
N SER A 261 1.56 14.45 -9.10
CA SER A 261 2.71 13.67 -8.64
C SER A 261 2.28 12.94 -7.36
N HIS A 262 2.16 11.62 -7.45
CA HIS A 262 1.32 10.89 -6.50
C HIS A 262 2.13 10.02 -5.54
N GLN A 263 2.83 9.02 -6.07
CA GLN A 263 3.58 8.05 -5.28
C GLN A 263 4.68 7.42 -6.12
N GLY A 264 5.74 6.95 -5.46
CA GLY A 264 6.74 6.12 -6.10
C GLY A 264 7.60 5.36 -5.11
N TRP A 265 8.50 4.55 -5.65
CA TRP A 265 9.38 3.69 -4.88
C TRP A 265 10.76 3.61 -5.53
N THR A 266 11.82 3.55 -4.74
CA THR A 266 13.18 3.41 -5.28
C THR A 266 13.50 1.95 -5.64
N THR A 267 14.36 1.75 -6.62
CA THR A 267 15.01 0.45 -6.84
C THR A 267 15.88 0.05 -5.65
N GLU A 268 16.20 -1.24 -5.51
CA GLU A 268 17.00 -1.75 -4.38
C GLU A 268 18.41 -1.15 -4.34
N ASP A 269 18.99 -0.81 -5.49
CA ASP A 269 20.26 -0.09 -5.59
C ASP A 269 20.12 1.43 -5.38
N GLN A 270 18.89 1.90 -5.13
CA GLN A 270 18.50 3.28 -4.86
C GLN A 270 18.93 4.28 -5.94
N ARG A 271 19.18 3.79 -7.16
CA ARG A 271 19.55 4.65 -8.29
C ARG A 271 18.34 5.17 -9.05
N TYR A 272 17.28 4.39 -9.13
CA TYR A 272 16.09 4.78 -9.88
C TYR A 272 14.91 4.99 -8.94
N TYR A 273 14.06 5.96 -9.29
CA TYR A 273 12.78 6.18 -8.62
C TYR A 273 11.66 5.91 -9.63
N ILE A 274 10.84 4.91 -9.32
CA ILE A 274 9.70 4.47 -10.13
C ILE A 274 8.48 5.24 -9.64
N HIS A 275 7.98 6.15 -10.47
CA HIS A 275 7.04 7.21 -10.08
C HIS A 275 5.73 7.16 -10.86
N GLY A 276 4.64 7.41 -10.16
CA GLY A 276 3.27 7.44 -10.68
C GLY A 276 2.68 8.85 -10.60
N ASP A 277 1.83 9.18 -11.58
CA ASP A 277 1.12 10.44 -11.66
C ASP A 277 -0.38 10.20 -11.85
N GLU A 278 -1.11 10.20 -10.73
CA GLU A 278 -2.52 9.83 -10.62
C GLU A 278 -3.48 10.79 -11.37
N GLY A 279 -2.93 11.81 -12.04
CA GLY A 279 -3.68 12.80 -12.77
C GLY A 279 -3.45 12.78 -14.28
N ASP A 280 -2.47 12.04 -14.79
CA ASP A 280 -1.98 12.26 -16.13
C ASP A 280 -2.88 11.62 -17.23
N GLU A 281 -3.59 10.53 -16.92
CA GLU A 281 -4.48 9.83 -17.87
C GLU A 281 -5.78 10.61 -18.12
N GLN A 282 -6.08 11.60 -17.28
CA GLN A 282 -7.16 12.56 -17.56
C GLN A 282 -6.89 13.39 -18.82
N ASN A 283 -5.64 13.44 -19.29
CA ASN A 283 -5.23 14.09 -20.53
C ASN A 283 -5.35 13.19 -21.77
N GLY A 284 -5.94 11.98 -21.62
CA GLY A 284 -6.18 11.06 -22.72
C GLY A 284 -5.00 10.15 -23.05
N THR A 285 -4.03 10.01 -22.14
CA THR A 285 -2.98 8.99 -22.20
C THR A 285 -3.46 7.68 -21.60
N ASN A 286 -2.78 6.59 -21.97
CA ASN A 286 -2.88 5.32 -21.26
C ASN A 286 -2.13 5.42 -19.93
N THR A 287 -2.40 4.48 -19.02
CA THR A 287 -1.74 4.34 -17.72
C THR A 287 -0.22 4.46 -17.87
N LYS A 288 0.43 5.33 -17.09
CA LYS A 288 1.86 5.62 -17.26
C LYS A 288 2.67 5.30 -16.01
N THR A 289 3.97 5.09 -16.19
CA THR A 289 4.94 5.03 -15.10
C THR A 289 6.20 5.75 -15.55
N TYR A 290 6.69 6.67 -14.72
CA TYR A 290 7.89 7.45 -14.96
C TYR A 290 9.09 6.79 -14.27
N VAL A 291 10.23 6.76 -14.94
CA VAL A 291 11.49 6.26 -14.37
C VAL A 291 12.47 7.42 -14.27
N PHE A 292 12.75 7.87 -13.05
CA PHE A 292 13.78 8.88 -12.79
C PHE A 292 15.11 8.20 -12.49
N ASP A 293 16.18 8.65 -13.13
CA ASP A 293 17.56 8.36 -12.71
C ASP A 293 17.96 9.39 -11.66
N ILE A 294 18.13 8.92 -10.43
CA ILE A 294 18.54 9.69 -9.25
C ILE A 294 19.99 9.35 -8.86
N GLN A 295 20.82 8.96 -9.84
CA GLN A 295 22.25 8.70 -9.61
C GLN A 295 22.99 9.90 -9.00
N ASP A 296 22.56 11.11 -9.33
CA ASP A 296 22.98 12.37 -8.70
C ASP A 296 21.72 12.94 -8.01
N LEU A 297 21.71 12.98 -6.68
CA LEU A 297 20.53 13.40 -5.92
C LEU A 297 20.27 14.92 -6.03
N ASP A 298 21.31 15.69 -6.40
CA ASP A 298 21.22 17.14 -6.63
C ASP A 298 20.68 17.48 -8.03
N ASP A 299 20.79 16.56 -9.02
CA ASP A 299 20.30 16.75 -10.40
C ASP A 299 19.58 15.50 -10.97
N PRO A 300 18.42 15.09 -10.40
CA PRO A 300 17.63 13.98 -10.94
C PRO A 300 17.14 14.26 -12.36
N SER A 301 17.04 13.21 -13.17
CA SER A 301 16.54 13.32 -14.54
C SER A 301 15.55 12.21 -14.91
N LEU A 302 14.60 12.52 -15.79
CA LEU A 302 13.68 11.51 -16.32
C LEU A 302 14.41 10.63 -17.35
N ALA A 303 14.63 9.36 -17.03
CA ALA A 303 15.28 8.38 -17.91
C ALA A 303 14.34 7.86 -19.00
N GLY A 304 13.07 7.64 -18.65
CA GLY A 304 12.06 7.18 -19.60
C GLY A 304 10.68 7.03 -18.97
N THR A 305 9.73 6.57 -19.79
CA THR A 305 8.35 6.33 -19.37
C THR A 305 7.84 5.03 -19.95
N TYR A 306 7.24 4.20 -19.12
CA TYR A 306 6.41 3.09 -19.54
C TYR A 306 4.98 3.57 -19.80
N THR A 307 4.31 2.96 -20.77
CA THR A 307 2.90 3.22 -21.07
C THR A 307 2.18 1.91 -21.27
N ALA A 308 1.20 1.64 -20.40
CA ALA A 308 0.43 0.40 -20.42
C ALA A 308 -0.54 0.35 -21.62
N THR A 309 -1.20 -0.80 -21.78
CA THR A 309 -2.26 -0.96 -22.78
C THR A 309 -3.62 -0.43 -22.31
N THR A 310 -3.80 -0.23 -21.00
CA THR A 310 -5.05 0.21 -20.36
C THR A 310 -5.17 1.73 -20.30
N PHE A 311 -6.40 2.23 -20.14
CA PHE A 311 -6.71 3.65 -19.93
C PHE A 311 -7.02 3.97 -18.46
N ALA A 312 -6.68 3.06 -17.56
CA ALA A 312 -6.95 3.25 -16.14
C ALA A 312 -6.03 4.34 -15.57
N THR A 313 -6.41 4.87 -14.42
CA THR A 313 -5.54 5.76 -13.66
C THR A 313 -4.52 4.88 -12.93
N ASP A 314 -3.23 5.24 -13.00
CA ASP A 314 -2.21 4.62 -12.15
C ASP A 314 -2.46 4.98 -10.67
N HIS A 315 -1.83 4.26 -9.74
CA HIS A 315 -1.93 4.62 -8.32
C HIS A 315 -0.66 4.23 -7.56
N ASN A 316 -0.74 3.32 -6.58
CA ASN A 316 0.41 2.94 -5.77
C ASN A 316 1.21 1.82 -6.42
N GLN A 317 2.54 1.95 -6.33
CA GLN A 317 3.49 0.98 -6.83
C GLN A 317 4.70 0.79 -5.93
N TYR A 318 5.23 -0.43 -5.92
CA TYR A 318 6.34 -0.83 -5.05
C TYR A 318 7.33 -1.69 -5.82
N VAL A 319 8.62 -1.51 -5.55
CA VAL A 319 9.68 -2.35 -6.14
C VAL A 319 10.04 -3.47 -5.16
N ARG A 320 10.13 -4.71 -5.67
CA ARG A 320 10.73 -5.85 -4.97
C ARG A 320 11.52 -6.68 -5.98
N GLY A 321 12.82 -6.85 -5.72
CA GLY A 321 13.75 -7.44 -6.68
C GLY A 321 13.71 -6.70 -8.01
N ASN A 322 13.64 -7.45 -9.12
CA ASN A 322 13.55 -6.89 -10.46
C ASN A 322 12.13 -6.52 -10.94
N HIS A 323 11.15 -6.39 -10.02
CA HIS A 323 9.74 -6.19 -10.38
C HIS A 323 9.13 -4.96 -9.71
N VAL A 324 8.20 -4.31 -10.44
CA VAL A 324 7.32 -3.24 -9.97
C VAL A 324 5.91 -3.80 -9.83
N PHE A 325 5.38 -3.79 -8.62
CA PHE A 325 4.02 -4.23 -8.29
C PHE A 325 3.11 -3.01 -8.19
N GLN A 326 2.02 -3.00 -8.95
CA GLN A 326 1.15 -1.82 -9.04
C GLN A 326 -0.31 -2.19 -8.72
N GLY A 327 -0.99 -1.31 -7.99
CA GLY A 327 -2.44 -1.19 -8.01
C GLY A 327 -2.82 -0.06 -8.95
N ASN A 328 -3.53 -0.35 -10.04
CA ASN A 328 -3.90 0.66 -11.05
C ASN A 328 -5.42 0.77 -11.16
N TYR A 329 -6.08 1.10 -10.05
CA TYR A 329 -7.53 1.25 -9.93
C TYR A 329 -8.32 0.24 -10.79
N ARG A 330 -8.89 0.73 -11.89
CA ARG A 330 -9.76 -0.01 -12.80
C ARG A 330 -9.06 -1.09 -13.63
N ALA A 331 -7.74 -1.01 -13.76
CA ALA A 331 -6.93 -2.07 -14.36
C ALA A 331 -6.51 -3.14 -13.34
N GLY A 332 -6.82 -2.98 -12.04
CA GLY A 332 -6.51 -3.96 -11.01
C GLY A 332 -5.01 -4.06 -10.68
N PHE A 333 -4.57 -5.26 -10.29
CA PHE A 333 -3.19 -5.57 -9.93
C PHE A 333 -2.34 -5.87 -11.15
N ARG A 334 -1.17 -5.22 -11.25
CA ARG A 334 -0.22 -5.36 -12.35
C ARG A 334 1.20 -5.60 -11.83
N VAL A 335 1.99 -6.34 -12.58
CA VAL A 335 3.42 -6.53 -12.30
C VAL A 335 4.22 -6.25 -13.56
N LEU A 336 5.17 -5.32 -13.45
CA LEU A 336 6.14 -5.01 -14.49
C LEU A 336 7.50 -5.60 -14.10
N GLU A 337 8.22 -6.18 -15.06
CA GLU A 337 9.64 -6.54 -14.95
C GLU A 337 10.50 -5.37 -15.44
N MET A 338 11.57 -5.06 -14.71
CA MET A 338 12.51 -4.00 -15.05
C MET A 338 13.59 -4.51 -16.03
N GLY A 339 13.78 -3.79 -17.13
CA GLY A 339 14.83 -4.02 -18.12
C GLY A 339 15.95 -2.98 -18.02
N ASP A 340 16.32 -2.36 -19.14
CA ASP A 340 17.21 -1.20 -19.14
C ASP A 340 16.48 0.08 -18.66
N LEU A 341 16.57 0.35 -17.36
CA LEU A 341 15.97 1.54 -16.76
C LEU A 341 16.64 2.85 -17.19
N SER A 342 17.83 2.84 -17.79
CA SER A 342 18.44 4.05 -18.34
C SER A 342 17.66 4.64 -19.54
N VAL A 343 16.73 3.86 -20.08
CA VAL A 343 15.76 4.27 -21.10
C VAL A 343 14.30 4.00 -20.67
N GLY A 344 14.08 3.71 -19.39
CA GLY A 344 12.75 3.44 -18.82
C GLY A 344 12.09 2.16 -19.33
N GLU A 345 12.86 1.12 -19.65
CA GLU A 345 12.32 -0.15 -20.12
C GLU A 345 11.63 -0.93 -18.99
N LEU A 346 10.30 -1.05 -19.06
CA LEU A 346 9.46 -1.88 -18.21
C LEU A 346 8.56 -2.77 -19.08
N THR A 347 8.32 -4.01 -18.67
CA THR A 347 7.44 -4.97 -19.40
C THR A 347 6.44 -5.60 -18.46
N GLU A 348 5.14 -5.60 -18.81
CA GLU A 348 4.12 -6.29 -18.00
C GLU A 348 4.31 -7.82 -18.09
N VAL A 349 4.45 -8.48 -16.94
CA VAL A 349 4.71 -9.92 -16.84
C VAL A 349 3.62 -10.69 -16.08
N ALA A 350 2.81 -10.02 -15.26
CA ALA A 350 1.69 -10.63 -14.56
C ALA A 350 0.58 -9.62 -14.26
N PHE A 351 -0.66 -10.09 -14.13
CA PHE A 351 -1.77 -9.26 -13.67
C PHE A 351 -2.93 -10.09 -13.11
N LEU A 352 -3.73 -9.45 -12.25
CA LEU A 352 -5.09 -9.85 -11.91
C LEU A 352 -5.99 -8.60 -12.01
N ASP A 353 -6.90 -8.59 -12.96
CA ASP A 353 -7.88 -7.51 -13.08
C ASP A 353 -8.97 -7.70 -12.02
N THR A 354 -8.85 -6.97 -10.91
CA THR A 354 -9.81 -6.99 -9.79
C THR A 354 -11.14 -6.34 -10.15
N ARG A 355 -11.22 -5.64 -11.29
CA ARG A 355 -12.43 -4.94 -11.74
C ARG A 355 -12.73 -5.17 -13.24
N PRO A 356 -13.12 -6.41 -13.64
CA PRO A 356 -13.29 -6.79 -15.05
C PRO A 356 -14.38 -6.05 -15.85
N THR A 357 -15.10 -5.15 -15.19
CA THR A 357 -16.22 -4.41 -15.77
C THR A 357 -15.80 -3.10 -16.44
N SER A 358 -14.60 -2.58 -16.18
CA SER A 358 -14.15 -1.30 -16.72
C SER A 358 -12.66 -1.07 -16.52
N ASP A 359 -11.95 -0.64 -17.56
CA ASP A 359 -10.56 -0.13 -17.54
C ASP A 359 -10.46 1.39 -17.77
N SER A 360 -11.53 2.16 -17.50
CA SER A 360 -11.52 3.60 -17.78
C SER A 360 -10.81 4.40 -16.68
N ASN A 361 -10.28 5.58 -16.99
CA ASN A 361 -9.72 6.51 -16.01
C ASN A 361 -10.72 6.89 -14.90
N ASN A 362 -10.48 6.40 -13.69
CA ASN A 362 -11.29 6.65 -12.51
C ASN A 362 -10.61 6.10 -11.24
N PHE A 363 -10.87 6.75 -10.10
CA PHE A 363 -10.31 6.41 -8.78
C PHE A 363 -11.06 5.28 -8.05
N SER A 364 -11.48 4.25 -8.79
CA SER A 364 -12.22 3.12 -8.23
C SER A 364 -11.59 1.82 -8.70
N GLY A 365 -11.33 0.89 -7.80
CA GLY A 365 -10.69 -0.39 -8.11
C GLY A 365 -9.54 -0.64 -7.14
N ALA A 366 -8.48 -1.33 -7.60
CA ALA A 366 -7.28 -1.59 -6.80
C ALA A 366 -6.61 -0.29 -6.36
N TRP A 367 -6.66 -0.01 -5.05
CA TRP A 367 -6.01 1.13 -4.42
C TRP A 367 -4.51 0.85 -4.29
N THR A 368 -4.13 -0.22 -3.59
CA THR A 368 -2.71 -0.52 -3.40
C THR A 368 -2.45 -2.03 -3.36
N THR A 369 -1.16 -2.36 -3.33
CA THR A 369 -0.64 -3.72 -3.25
C THR A 369 0.52 -3.79 -2.25
N PHE A 370 0.61 -4.85 -1.47
CA PHE A 370 1.76 -5.11 -0.61
C PHE A 370 2.45 -6.41 -1.06
N PRO A 371 3.66 -6.30 -1.67
CA PRO A 371 4.34 -7.44 -2.22
C PRO A 371 5.47 -7.99 -1.33
N PHE A 372 5.59 -7.58 -0.06
CA PHE A 372 6.81 -7.83 0.74
C PHE A 372 6.76 -9.05 1.66
N PHE A 373 5.74 -9.90 1.59
CA PHE A 373 5.70 -11.14 2.36
C PHE A 373 6.79 -12.13 1.91
N ASP A 374 7.46 -12.78 2.86
CA ASP A 374 8.51 -13.77 2.58
C ASP A 374 7.94 -15.02 1.90
N SER A 375 6.66 -15.34 2.11
CA SER A 375 5.96 -16.42 1.41
C SER A 375 5.78 -16.20 -0.10
N GLY A 376 6.07 -14.97 -0.59
CA GLY A 376 5.80 -14.52 -1.94
C GLY A 376 4.32 -14.20 -2.21
N LEU A 377 3.49 -14.18 -1.16
CA LEU A 377 2.12 -13.66 -1.28
C LEU A 377 2.14 -12.15 -1.53
N VAL A 378 1.13 -11.72 -2.27
CA VAL A 378 0.84 -10.31 -2.51
C VAL A 378 -0.60 -10.07 -2.08
N ILE A 379 -0.84 -9.03 -1.30
CA ILE A 379 -2.21 -8.60 -0.98
C ILE A 379 -2.55 -7.34 -1.77
N VAL A 380 -3.80 -7.24 -2.21
CA VAL A 380 -4.31 -6.10 -2.96
C VAL A 380 -5.63 -5.69 -2.34
N THR A 381 -5.78 -4.40 -2.06
CA THR A 381 -7.05 -3.83 -1.62
C THR A 381 -7.71 -3.09 -2.76
N ASP A 382 -8.95 -3.45 -3.04
CA ASP A 382 -9.83 -2.76 -3.97
C ASP A 382 -10.86 -1.96 -3.18
N THR A 383 -11.01 -0.69 -3.56
CA THR A 383 -11.93 0.27 -2.92
C THR A 383 -13.36 -0.25 -2.76
N GLY A 384 -13.85 -1.03 -3.71
CA GLY A 384 -15.21 -1.60 -3.68
C GLY A 384 -15.23 -3.09 -3.42
N GLU A 385 -14.23 -3.82 -3.92
CA GLU A 385 -14.24 -5.28 -3.90
C GLU A 385 -13.55 -5.87 -2.65
N GLY A 386 -12.81 -5.12 -1.84
CA GLY A 386 -12.22 -5.61 -0.59
C GLY A 386 -10.79 -6.16 -0.77
N LEU A 387 -10.44 -7.24 -0.08
CA LEU A 387 -9.08 -7.79 -0.02
C LEU A 387 -8.91 -8.98 -0.96
N PHE A 388 -7.92 -8.93 -1.83
CA PHE A 388 -7.45 -10.05 -2.65
C PHE A 388 -6.11 -10.54 -2.09
N VAL A 389 -5.97 -11.86 -1.98
CA VAL A 389 -4.70 -12.54 -1.67
C VAL A 389 -4.25 -13.27 -2.92
N ILE A 390 -3.09 -12.91 -3.45
CA ILE A 390 -2.61 -13.33 -4.75
C ILE A 390 -1.23 -13.96 -4.58
N ARG A 391 -0.94 -15.01 -5.36
CA ARG A 391 0.39 -15.57 -5.51
C ARG A 391 0.86 -15.37 -6.95
N PRO A 392 1.78 -14.44 -7.23
CA PRO A 392 2.43 -14.35 -8.52
C PRO A 392 3.19 -15.64 -8.85
N GLU A 393 3.11 -16.10 -10.09
CA GLU A 393 3.87 -17.23 -10.61
C GLU A 393 5.19 -16.73 -11.22
N LEU A 394 5.91 -15.92 -10.44
CA LEU A 394 7.16 -15.26 -10.81
C LEU A 394 8.28 -15.80 -9.92
N ASP A 395 9.50 -15.83 -10.44
CA ASP A 395 10.68 -16.15 -9.63
C ASP A 395 11.14 -14.89 -8.89
N LEU A 396 10.46 -14.58 -7.78
CA LEU A 396 10.73 -13.37 -6.98
C LEU A 396 12.10 -13.38 -6.29
N PHE A 397 12.83 -14.51 -6.34
CA PHE A 397 14.11 -14.71 -5.66
C PHE A 397 15.24 -15.12 -6.61
N ALA A 398 15.01 -15.09 -7.94
CA ALA A 398 15.92 -15.60 -8.96
C ALA A 398 17.29 -14.90 -8.97
N ASP A 399 17.30 -13.61 -8.58
CA ASP A 399 18.41 -12.71 -8.88
C ASP A 399 19.52 -12.71 -7.82
N GLY A 400 19.40 -13.54 -6.78
CA GLY A 400 20.47 -13.72 -5.79
C GLY A 400 20.81 -12.45 -4.99
N PHE A 401 20.02 -11.39 -5.13
CA PHE A 401 19.81 -10.44 -4.05
C PHE A 401 19.11 -11.23 -2.95
N GLU A 402 19.89 -11.71 -1.97
CA GLU A 402 19.35 -11.83 -0.62
C GLU A 402 18.70 -10.48 -0.37
N SER A 403 17.38 -10.48 -0.16
CA SER A 403 16.62 -9.29 0.24
C SER A 403 17.51 -8.49 1.18
N GLY A 404 18.03 -7.37 0.68
CA GLY A 404 18.97 -6.53 1.40
C GLY A 404 18.26 -6.15 2.68
N ASP A 405 18.62 -6.84 3.75
CA ASP A 405 17.98 -6.77 5.04
C ASP A 405 16.45 -6.55 5.01
N THR A 406 15.67 -7.58 4.64
CA THR A 406 14.26 -7.55 5.05
C THR A 406 14.14 -7.41 6.57
N SER A 407 15.17 -7.56 7.41
CA SER A 407 15.01 -7.27 8.85
C SER A 407 14.70 -5.80 9.16
N ALA A 408 14.92 -4.89 8.20
CA ALA A 408 14.40 -3.54 8.24
C ALA A 408 12.87 -3.51 8.05
N TRP A 409 12.27 -4.42 7.27
CA TRP A 409 10.83 -4.46 6.98
C TRP A 409 10.05 -5.66 7.60
N SER A 410 10.78 -6.65 8.12
CA SER A 410 10.38 -7.86 8.84
C SER A 410 11.30 -8.01 10.06
N SER A 411 11.19 -7.05 10.97
CA SER A 411 11.63 -7.10 12.37
C SER A 411 12.67 -8.18 12.72
N THR A 412 13.97 -7.92 12.56
CA THR A 412 15.00 -8.68 13.30
C THR A 412 16.37 -7.96 13.35
N VAL A 413 16.58 -7.12 14.37
CA VAL A 413 17.94 -6.86 14.89
C VAL A 413 17.97 -7.32 16.38
N PRO A 414 19.03 -8.00 16.86
CA PRO A 414 19.04 -8.81 18.09
C PRO A 414 18.65 -8.13 19.40
#